data_AF-A0A856MFB8-F1
#
_entry.id   AF-A0A856MFB8-F1
#
_cell.length_a   1.000
_cell.length_b   1.000
_cell.length_c   1.000
_cell.angle_alpha   90.00
_cell.angle_beta   90.00
_cell.angle_gamma   90.00
#
_symmetry.space_group_name_H-M   'P 1'
#
loop_
_entity.id
_entity.type
_entity.pdbx_description
1 polymer ?
#
loop_
_entity_poly.entity_id
_entity_poly.type
_entity_poly.pdbx_seq_one_letter_code
_entity_poly.pdbx_strand_id
1 'polypeptide(L)'
;MKEAIAAYKKAQELDPKVEIDAYFWDSLCWYGSLHRHAADVMFACEKAVQLAPDNGGIRDSRGLARAMTGKTQGAIEDFEAFIAQTDDKERKFQRQRWVKDLRAGKNPFTDAQLKKLLGND
;
A
#
# COMPACT_ATOMS: atom_id res chain seq x y z
N MET A 1 8.06 -8.47 10.58
CA MET A 1 7.73 -8.39 9.12
C MET A 1 8.11 -9.68 8.40
N LYS A 2 9.35 -10.15 8.56
CA LYS A 2 9.80 -11.43 8.01
C LYS A 2 8.91 -12.61 8.45
N GLU A 3 8.46 -12.61 9.69
CA GLU A 3 7.57 -13.62 10.27
C GLU A 3 6.20 -13.60 9.59
N ALA A 4 5.63 -12.42 9.33
CA ALA A 4 4.35 -12.27 8.66
C ALA A 4 4.43 -12.78 7.20
N ILE A 5 5.48 -12.38 6.46
CA ILE A 5 5.71 -12.88 5.10
C ILE A 5 5.87 -14.40 5.10
N ALA A 6 6.64 -14.95 6.06
CA ALA A 6 6.84 -16.40 6.17
C ALA A 6 5.54 -17.15 6.49
N ALA A 7 4.66 -16.59 7.32
CA ALA A 7 3.37 -17.19 7.64
C ALA A 7 2.46 -17.30 6.40
N TYR A 8 2.40 -16.26 5.56
CA TYR A 8 1.63 -16.29 4.31
C TYR A 8 2.19 -17.33 3.33
N LYS A 9 3.51 -17.38 3.17
CA LYS A 9 4.18 -18.39 2.33
C LYS A 9 3.88 -19.80 2.82
N LYS A 10 4.01 -20.04 4.13
CA LYS A 10 3.72 -21.35 4.74
C LYS A 10 2.26 -21.75 4.55
N ALA A 11 1.31 -20.81 4.65
CA ALA A 11 -0.10 -21.11 4.39
C ALA A 11 -0.31 -21.62 2.96
N GLN A 12 0.29 -20.94 1.98
CA GLN A 12 0.22 -21.33 0.56
C GLN A 12 1.02 -22.61 0.23
N GLU A 13 2.07 -22.94 0.99
CA GLU A 13 2.80 -24.21 0.86
C GLU A 13 1.98 -25.39 1.41
N LEU A 14 1.30 -25.20 2.53
CA LEU A 14 0.46 -26.23 3.16
C LEU A 14 -0.80 -26.51 2.35
N ASP A 15 -1.42 -25.47 1.79
CA ASP A 15 -2.53 -25.59 0.87
C ASP A 15 -2.35 -24.61 -0.30
N PRO A 16 -1.88 -25.08 -1.47
CA PRO A 16 -1.72 -24.23 -2.66
C PRO A 16 -3.03 -23.61 -3.18
N LYS A 17 -4.19 -24.10 -2.72
CA LYS A 17 -5.51 -23.57 -3.07
C LYS A 17 -6.11 -22.69 -1.97
N VAL A 18 -5.38 -22.44 -0.88
CA VAL A 18 -5.87 -21.58 0.19
C VAL A 18 -6.17 -20.19 -0.37
N GLU A 19 -7.42 -19.77 -0.22
CA GLU A 19 -7.85 -18.43 -0.59
C GLU A 19 -7.61 -17.50 0.59
N ILE A 20 -6.62 -16.62 0.44
CA ILE A 20 -6.35 -15.54 1.38
C ILE A 20 -7.06 -14.30 0.86
N ASP A 21 -7.96 -13.76 1.68
CA ASP A 21 -8.77 -12.60 1.36
C ASP A 21 -7.91 -11.35 1.02
N ALA A 22 -8.43 -10.51 0.11
CA ALA A 22 -7.77 -9.30 -0.35
C ALA A 22 -7.34 -8.37 0.81
N TYR A 23 -8.14 -8.26 1.88
CA TYR A 23 -7.86 -7.43 3.04
C TYR A 23 -6.67 -7.93 3.87
N PHE A 24 -6.41 -9.23 3.90
CA PHE A 24 -5.22 -9.78 4.55
C PHE A 24 -3.96 -9.43 3.77
N TRP A 25 -4.00 -9.62 2.45
CA TRP A 25 -2.93 -9.18 1.55
C TRP A 25 -2.68 -7.67 1.64
N ASP A 26 -3.75 -6.88 1.67
CA ASP A 26 -3.68 -5.42 1.82
C ASP A 26 -3.07 -5.02 3.16
N SER A 27 -3.45 -5.68 4.26
CA SER A 27 -2.86 -5.43 5.57
C SER A 27 -1.35 -5.69 5.57
N LEU A 28 -0.90 -6.79 4.96
CA LEU A 28 0.52 -7.08 4.82
C LEU A 28 1.23 -6.01 3.97
N CYS A 29 0.60 -5.58 2.88
CA CYS A 29 1.10 -4.49 2.04
C CYS A 29 1.25 -3.17 2.81
N TRP A 30 0.18 -2.73 3.50
CA TRP A 30 0.11 -1.47 4.21
C TRP A 30 1.14 -1.41 5.34
N TYR A 31 1.07 -2.35 6.30
CA TYR A 31 1.98 -2.34 7.45
C TYR A 31 3.42 -2.63 7.05
N GLY A 32 3.65 -3.48 6.04
CA GLY A 32 5.00 -3.67 5.49
C GLY A 32 5.58 -2.39 4.93
N SER A 33 4.80 -1.64 4.17
CA SER A 33 5.24 -0.36 3.63
C SER A 33 5.53 0.66 4.72
N LEU A 34 4.63 0.81 5.70
CA LEU A 34 4.81 1.73 6.82
C LEU A 34 6.05 1.40 7.68
N HIS A 35 6.40 0.12 7.81
CA HIS A 35 7.61 -0.34 8.50
C HIS A 35 8.86 -0.39 7.60
N ARG A 36 8.86 0.34 6.47
CA ARG A 36 10.02 0.44 5.56
C ARG A 36 10.42 -0.89 4.89
N HIS A 37 9.48 -1.80 4.76
CA HIS A 37 9.62 -3.08 4.05
C HIS A 37 8.83 -3.12 2.73
N ALA A 38 8.56 -1.96 2.12
CA ALA A 38 7.74 -1.83 0.91
C ALA A 38 8.21 -2.75 -0.25
N ALA A 39 9.53 -2.93 -0.41
CA ALA A 39 10.08 -3.84 -1.41
C ALA A 39 9.75 -5.31 -1.11
N ASP A 40 9.78 -5.70 0.17
CA ASP A 40 9.55 -7.07 0.62
C ASP A 40 8.08 -7.48 0.50
N VAL A 41 7.14 -6.52 0.57
CA VAL A 41 5.69 -6.77 0.56
C VAL A 41 4.99 -6.41 -0.76
N MET A 42 5.72 -6.00 -1.79
CA MET A 42 5.13 -5.63 -3.08
C MET A 42 4.26 -6.74 -3.67
N PHE A 43 4.66 -8.00 -3.50
CA PHE A 43 3.88 -9.16 -3.96
C PHE A 43 2.49 -9.22 -3.28
N ALA A 44 2.40 -8.86 -2.00
CA ALA A 44 1.14 -8.81 -1.26
C ALA A 44 0.25 -7.67 -1.78
N CYS A 45 0.84 -6.50 -2.04
CA CYS A 45 0.12 -5.37 -2.63
C CYS A 45 -0.48 -5.72 -4.01
N GLU A 46 0.29 -6.42 -4.84
CA GLU A 46 -0.16 -6.86 -6.17
C GLU A 46 -1.28 -7.91 -6.06
N LYS A 47 -1.16 -8.86 -5.13
CA LYS A 47 -2.23 -9.84 -4.85
C LYS A 47 -3.51 -9.19 -4.35
N ALA A 48 -3.41 -8.21 -3.43
CA ALA A 48 -4.57 -7.51 -2.91
C ALA A 48 -5.35 -6.80 -4.02
N VAL A 49 -4.66 -6.06 -4.90
CA VAL A 49 -5.31 -5.39 -6.04
C VAL A 49 -5.81 -6.39 -7.09
N GLN A 50 -5.16 -7.53 -7.28
CA GLN A 50 -5.66 -8.57 -8.17
C GLN A 50 -7.02 -9.12 -7.70
N LEU A 51 -7.19 -9.30 -6.39
CA LEU A 51 -8.41 -9.87 -5.80
C LEU A 51 -9.55 -8.85 -5.68
N ALA A 52 -9.22 -7.58 -5.46
CA ALA A 52 -10.20 -6.50 -5.30
C ALA A 52 -9.78 -5.27 -6.13
N PRO A 53 -9.84 -5.36 -7.47
CA PRO A 53 -9.28 -4.33 -8.35
C PRO A 53 -9.99 -2.98 -8.21
N ASP A 54 -11.27 -2.96 -7.85
CA ASP A 54 -12.04 -1.71 -7.77
C ASP A 54 -12.00 -1.06 -6.38
N ASN A 55 -11.35 -1.69 -5.40
CA ASN A 55 -11.24 -1.14 -4.05
C ASN A 55 -10.14 -0.06 -4.00
N GLY A 56 -10.56 1.21 -3.92
CA GLY A 56 -9.65 2.34 -3.85
C GLY A 56 -8.72 2.32 -2.64
N GLY A 57 -9.16 1.79 -1.49
CA GLY A 57 -8.32 1.68 -0.29
C GLY A 57 -7.15 0.70 -0.48
N ILE A 58 -7.40 -0.41 -1.17
CA ILE A 58 -6.36 -1.39 -1.49
C ILE A 58 -5.38 -0.81 -2.54
N ARG A 59 -5.88 -0.05 -3.51
CA ARG A 59 -5.00 0.69 -4.44
C ARG A 59 -4.14 1.71 -3.70
N ASP A 60 -4.70 2.45 -2.76
CA ASP A 60 -3.98 3.42 -1.92
C ASP A 60 -2.79 2.80 -1.16
N SER A 61 -2.97 1.60 -0.57
CA SER A 61 -1.88 0.85 0.05
C SER A 61 -0.77 0.47 -0.93
N ARG A 62 -1.13 0.00 -2.13
CA ARG A 62 -0.15 -0.30 -3.18
C ARG A 62 0.53 0.98 -3.67
N GLY A 63 -0.18 2.10 -3.74
CA GLY A 63 0.36 3.41 -4.10
C GLY A 63 1.50 3.84 -3.17
N LEU A 64 1.30 3.68 -1.85
CA LEU A 64 2.34 3.90 -0.84
C LEU A 64 3.57 3.01 -1.10
N ALA A 65 3.36 1.70 -1.25
CA ALA A 65 4.45 0.75 -1.49
C ALA A 65 5.24 1.08 -2.77
N ARG A 66 4.53 1.44 -3.85
CA ARG A 66 5.10 1.80 -5.15
C ARG A 66 5.93 3.06 -5.06
N ALA A 67 5.44 4.09 -4.38
CA ALA A 67 6.19 5.33 -4.23
C ALA A 67 7.48 5.12 -3.41
N MET A 68 7.41 4.34 -2.32
CA MET A 68 8.57 4.01 -1.50
C MET A 68 9.61 3.14 -2.22
N THR A 69 9.22 2.47 -3.31
CA THR A 69 10.11 1.64 -4.15
C THR A 69 10.48 2.30 -5.48
N GLY A 70 10.20 3.60 -5.64
CA GLY A 70 10.57 4.37 -6.84
C GLY A 70 9.67 4.12 -8.06
N LYS A 71 8.60 3.34 -7.92
CA LYS A 71 7.58 3.13 -8.97
C LYS A 71 6.59 4.32 -8.99
N THR A 72 7.12 5.53 -9.13
CA THR A 72 6.40 6.80 -8.94
C THR A 72 5.16 6.94 -9.80
N GLN A 73 5.24 6.59 -11.09
CA GLN A 73 4.10 6.72 -12.01
C GLN A 73 2.92 5.84 -11.57
N GLY A 74 3.19 4.56 -11.29
CA GLY A 74 2.15 3.64 -10.81
C GLY A 74 1.61 3.99 -9.42
N ALA A 75 2.40 4.70 -8.59
CA ALA A 75 1.91 5.21 -7.31
C ALA A 75 0.91 6.37 -7.50
N ILE A 76 1.18 7.28 -8.44
CA ILE A 76 0.28 8.38 -8.77
C ILE A 76 -1.06 7.85 -9.25
N GLU A 77 -1.05 6.87 -10.16
CA GLU A 77 -2.28 6.22 -10.69
C GLU A 77 -3.12 5.59 -9.57
N ASP A 78 -2.48 4.91 -8.63
CA ASP A 78 -3.14 4.28 -7.49
C ASP A 78 -3.77 5.33 -6.54
N PHE A 79 -3.03 6.40 -6.23
CA PHE A 79 -3.56 7.48 -5.39
C PHE A 79 -4.70 8.24 -6.07
N GLU A 80 -4.63 8.46 -7.38
CA GLU A 80 -5.72 9.10 -8.14
C GLU A 80 -6.98 8.25 -8.14
N ALA A 81 -6.85 6.92 -8.27
CA ALA A 81 -7.98 6.00 -8.15
C ALA A 81 -8.62 6.09 -6.76
N PHE A 82 -7.83 6.14 -5.69
CA PHE A 82 -8.35 6.34 -4.33
C PHE A 82 -9.04 7.70 -4.16
N ILE A 83 -8.42 8.79 -4.62
CA ILE A 83 -8.97 10.16 -4.56
C ILE A 83 -10.34 10.24 -5.25
N ALA A 84 -10.53 9.52 -6.35
CA ALA A 84 -11.77 9.50 -7.11
C ALA A 84 -12.92 8.79 -6.36
N GLN A 85 -12.61 7.84 -5.48
CA GLN A 85 -13.62 7.02 -4.79
C GLN A 85 -13.90 7.46 -3.35
N THR A 86 -12.95 8.11 -2.69
CA THR A 86 -13.08 8.46 -1.26
C THR A 86 -13.87 9.75 -1.03
N ASP A 87 -14.76 9.71 -0.04
CA ASP A 87 -15.46 10.87 0.53
C ASP A 87 -14.74 11.45 1.77
N ASP A 88 -13.70 10.76 2.26
CA ASP A 88 -12.88 11.26 3.38
C ASP A 88 -12.03 12.44 2.90
N LYS A 89 -12.45 13.65 3.28
CA LYS A 89 -11.82 14.91 2.86
C LYS A 89 -10.35 15.01 3.29
N GLU A 90 -10.00 14.52 4.47
CA GLU A 90 -8.63 14.63 4.99
C GLU A 90 -7.71 13.67 4.24
N ARG A 91 -8.11 12.41 4.09
CA ARG A 91 -7.35 11.43 3.31
C ARG A 91 -7.23 11.86 1.85
N LYS A 92 -8.31 12.39 1.27
CA LYS A 92 -8.32 12.92 -0.10
C LYS A 92 -7.32 14.05 -0.27
N PHE A 93 -7.36 15.04 0.61
CA PHE A 93 -6.43 16.17 0.58
C PHE A 93 -4.96 15.71 0.75
N GLN A 94 -4.72 14.78 1.67
CA GLN A 94 -3.39 14.21 1.89
C GLN A 94 -2.86 13.50 0.64
N ARG A 95 -3.66 12.64 -0.01
CA ARG A 95 -3.23 11.94 -1.24
C ARG A 95 -3.04 12.90 -2.42
N GLN A 96 -3.86 13.96 -2.54
CA GLN A 96 -3.64 15.01 -3.54
C GLN A 96 -2.28 15.70 -3.35
N ARG A 97 -1.88 15.96 -2.10
CA ARG A 97 -0.54 16.49 -1.80
C ARG A 97 0.56 15.49 -2.18
N TRP A 98 0.40 14.21 -1.85
CA TRP A 98 1.38 13.19 -2.25
C TRP A 98 1.53 13.09 -3.77
N VAL A 99 0.43 13.09 -4.52
CA VAL A 99 0.45 13.11 -5.99
C VAL A 99 1.21 14.34 -6.51
N LYS A 100 0.95 15.53 -5.94
CA LYS A 100 1.68 16.76 -6.31
C LYS A 100 3.19 16.64 -6.04
N ASP A 101 3.57 16.13 -4.88
CA ASP A 101 4.98 15.96 -4.51
C ASP A 101 5.67 14.94 -5.42
N LEU A 102 5.03 13.79 -5.67
CA LEU A 102 5.55 12.73 -6.55
C LEU A 102 5.73 13.20 -7.99
N ARG A 103 4.76 13.97 -8.54
CA ARG A 103 4.88 14.60 -9.87
C ARG A 103 6.03 15.60 -9.94
N ALA A 104 6.38 16.23 -8.82
CA ALA A 104 7.54 17.12 -8.70
C ALA A 104 8.85 16.38 -8.40
N GLY A 105 8.86 15.03 -8.43
CA GLY A 105 10.04 14.21 -8.11
C GLY A 105 10.40 14.19 -6.63
N LYS A 106 9.51 14.65 -5.74
CA LYS A 106 9.71 14.67 -4.29
C LYS A 106 9.07 13.44 -3.66
N ASN A 107 9.78 12.83 -2.71
CA ASN A 107 9.24 11.73 -1.92
C ASN A 107 8.51 12.27 -0.67
N PRO A 108 7.17 12.12 -0.56
CA PRO A 108 6.41 12.63 0.58
C PRO A 108 6.51 11.74 1.84
N PHE A 109 7.11 10.54 1.74
CA PHE A 109 7.11 9.52 2.79
C PHE A 109 8.33 9.65 3.72
N THR A 110 8.33 10.73 4.53
CA THR A 110 9.31 10.96 5.61
C THR A 110 9.02 10.10 6.84
N ASP A 111 9.97 9.97 7.76
CA ASP A 111 9.74 9.26 9.04
C ASP A 111 8.53 9.82 9.82
N ALA A 112 8.38 11.15 9.83
CA ALA A 112 7.24 11.79 10.48
C ALA A 112 5.92 11.41 9.79
N GLN A 113 5.91 11.39 8.45
CA GLN A 113 4.73 10.98 7.70
C GLN A 113 4.36 9.51 7.96
N LEU A 114 5.35 8.61 8.03
CA LEU A 114 5.12 7.19 8.32
C LEU A 114 4.61 6.98 9.76
N LYS A 115 5.18 7.68 10.75
CA LYS A 115 4.69 7.63 12.15
C LYS A 115 3.24 8.10 12.28
N LYS A 116 2.89 9.19 11.60
CA LYS A 116 1.51 9.69 11.56
C LYS A 116 0.55 8.66 10.96
N LEU A 117 0.95 7.98 9.89
CA LEU A 117 0.14 6.92 9.27
C LEU A 117 0.00 5.67 10.16
N LEU A 118 0.97 5.41 11.03
CA LEU A 118 0.90 4.36 12.05
C LEU A 118 0.04 4.75 13.26
N GLY A 119 -0.33 6.03 13.41
CA GLY A 119 -1.02 6.54 14.59
C GLY A 119 -0.13 6.70 15.83
N ASN A 120 1.19 6.84 15.62
CA ASN A 120 2.21 6.91 16.69
C ASN A 120 2.78 8.34 16.84
N ASP A 121 1.89 9.35 16.91
CA ASP A 121 2.26 10.77 17.06
C ASP A 121 2.78 11.11 18.48
#